data_AF-A0A0C5VPW5-F1
#
_entry.id   AF-A0A0C5VPW5-F1
#
_cell.length_a   1.000
_cell.length_b   1.000
_cell.length_c   1.000
_cell.angle_alpha   90.00
_cell.angle_beta   90.00
_cell.angle_gamma   90.00
#
_symmetry.space_group_name_H-M   'P 1'
#
loop_
_entity.id
_entity.type
_entity.pdbx_description
1 polymer ?
#
loop_
_entity_poly.entity_id
_entity_poly.type
_entity_poly.pdbx_seq_one_letter_code
_entity_poly.pdbx_strand_id
1 'polypeptide(L)' 'MLSKLEERAVSLGAKQAVLETYSFQAKGFYEKNGYELRMTLDNCPETEQLHYMTKVLGQSS' A
#
# COMPACT_ATOMS: atom_id res chain seq x y z
N MET A 1 -4.63 -6.33 11.33
CA MET A 1 -4.82 -4.88 11.58
C MET A 1 -5.12 -4.13 10.29
N LEU A 2 -4.37 -4.35 9.21
CA LEU A 2 -4.59 -3.72 7.90
C LEU A 2 -6.04 -3.85 7.38
N SER A 3 -6.60 -5.07 7.36
CA SER A 3 -7.98 -5.30 6.90
C SER A 3 -9.03 -4.47 7.65
N LYS A 4 -8.92 -4.35 8.98
CA LYS A 4 -9.84 -3.55 9.80
C LYS A 4 -9.77 -2.05 9.46
N LEU A 5 -8.57 -1.55 9.14
CA LEU A 5 -8.40 -0.16 8.70
C LEU A 5 -9.02 0.05 7.31
N GLU A 6 -8.83 -0.90 6.40
CA GLU A 6 -9.43 -0.87 5.07
C GLU A 6 -10.96 -0.92 5.13
N GLU A 7 -11.53 -1.83 5.92
CA GLU A 7 -12.98 -1.93 6.18
C GLU A 7 -13.52 -0.61 6.75
N ARG A 8 -12.82 -0.01 7.73
CA ARG A 8 -13.21 1.28 8.28
C ARG A 8 -13.14 2.39 7.24
N ALA A 9 -12.08 2.42 6.43
CA ALA A 9 -11.93 3.41 5.36
C ALA A 9 -13.07 3.28 4.33
N VAL A 10 -13.43 2.06 3.92
CA VAL A 10 -14.58 1.80 3.04
C VAL A 10 -15.88 2.30 3.68
N SER A 11 -16.11 2.06 4.98
CA SER A 11 -17.30 2.55 5.69
C SER A 11 -17.41 4.08 5.71
N LEU A 12 -16.28 4.79 5.56
CA LEU A 12 -16.20 6.25 5.46
C LEU A 12 -16.24 6.75 4.01
N GLY A 13 -16.45 5.87 3.03
CA GLY A 13 -16.53 6.22 1.61
C GLY A 13 -15.19 6.24 0.87
N ALA A 14 -14.10 5.76 1.48
CA ALA A 14 -12.82 5.66 0.79
C ALA A 14 -12.88 4.61 -0.32
N LYS A 15 -12.34 4.98 -1.49
CA LYS A 15 -12.30 4.13 -2.69
C LYS A 15 -10.90 3.60 -3.01
N GLN A 16 -9.88 4.17 -2.40
CA GLN A 16 -8.48 3.78 -2.60
C GLN A 16 -7.72 3.91 -1.28
N ALA A 17 -6.75 3.03 -1.08
CA ALA A 17 -5.70 3.18 -0.09
C ALA A 17 -4.38 3.48 -0.81
N VAL A 18 -3.59 4.36 -0.21
CA VAL A 18 -2.24 4.73 -0.69
C VAL A 18 -1.29 4.62 0.49
N LEU A 19 -0.11 4.06 0.27
CA LEU A 19 0.95 3.99 1.27
C LEU A 19 2.33 4.08 0.63
N GLU A 20 3.31 4.32 1.50
CA GLU A 20 4.73 4.25 1.21
C GLU A 20 5.37 3.15 2.05
N THR A 21 6.30 2.39 1.49
CA THR A 21 7.09 1.40 2.24
C THR A 21 8.50 1.30 1.70
N TYR A 22 9.50 1.30 2.57
CA TYR A 22 10.91 1.13 2.17
C TYR A 22 11.23 -0.32 1.79
N SER A 23 12.33 -0.54 1.06
CA SER A 23 12.87 -1.85 0.67
C SER A 23 13.13 -2.77 1.86
N PHE A 24 13.66 -2.23 2.96
CA PHE A 24 13.88 -2.98 4.20
C PHE A 24 12.61 -3.24 5.01
N GLN A 25 11.47 -2.66 4.60
CA GLN A 25 10.17 -2.89 5.20
C GLN A 25 9.40 -3.96 4.42
N ALA A 26 8.10 -3.78 4.22
CA ALA A 26 7.17 -4.88 4.03
C ALA A 26 6.47 -4.84 2.66
N LYS A 27 7.17 -4.52 1.56
CA LYS A 27 6.60 -4.50 0.20
C LYS A 27 5.81 -5.78 -0.12
N GLY A 28 6.43 -6.95 0.08
CA GLY A 28 5.79 -8.23 -0.20
C GLY A 28 4.57 -8.54 0.67
N PHE A 29 4.47 -7.95 1.87
CA PHE A 29 3.26 -8.05 2.69
C PHE A 29 2.10 -7.29 2.05
N TYR A 30 2.34 -6.07 1.56
CA TYR A 30 1.29 -5.28 0.91
C TYR A 30 0.87 -5.87 -0.45
N GLU A 31 1.81 -6.40 -1.23
CA GLU A 31 1.49 -7.12 -2.48
C GLU A 31 0.53 -8.29 -2.23
N LYS A 32 0.80 -9.11 -1.19
CA LYS A 32 -0.09 -10.22 -0.79
C LYS A 32 -1.47 -9.76 -0.32
N ASN A 33 -1.61 -8.50 0.09
CA ASN A 33 -2.89 -7.90 0.50
C ASN A 33 -3.56 -7.12 -0.64
N GLY A 34 -3.09 -7.25 -1.88
CA GLY A 34 -3.72 -6.65 -3.07
C GLY A 34 -3.31 -5.21 -3.35
N TYR A 35 -2.22 -4.72 -2.75
CA TYR A 35 -1.63 -3.46 -3.15
C TYR A 35 -0.75 -3.64 -4.38
N GLU A 36 -0.85 -2.69 -5.30
CA GLU A 36 -0.05 -2.62 -6.52
C GLU A 36 1.01 -1.54 -6.39
N LEU A 37 2.24 -1.87 -6.81
CA LEU A 37 3.33 -0.90 -6.92
C LEU A 37 3.01 0.11 -8.04
N ARG A 38 3.07 1.41 -7.71
CA ARG A 38 2.89 2.49 -8.70
C ARG A 38 4.20 3.18 -9.04
N MET A 39 5.07 3.35 -8.05
CA MET A 39 6.34 4.04 -8.20
C MET A 39 7.36 3.50 -7.20
N THR A 40 8.63 3.50 -7.61
CA THR A 40 9.77 3.32 -6.71
C THR A 40 10.66 4.55 -6.85
N LEU A 41 11.07 5.12 -5.72
CA LEU A 41 12.17 6.06 -5.66
C LEU A 41 13.41 5.31 -5.22
N ASP A 42 14.40 5.21 -6.11
CA ASP A 42 15.70 4.66 -5.77
C ASP A 42 16.53 5.66 -4.96
N ASN A 43 17.47 5.14 -4.16
CA ASN A 43 18.39 5.91 -3.34
C ASN A 43 17.68 6.83 -2.32
N CYS A 44 16.60 6.33 -1.71
CA CYS A 44 15.75 7.05 -0.77
C CYS A 44 15.51 6.21 0.51
N PRO A 45 16.16 6.56 1.63
CA PRO A 45 17.38 7.36 1.71
C PRO A 45 18.60 6.57 1.21
N GLU A 46 19.47 7.24 0.44
CA GLU A 46 20.81 6.80 0.01
C GLU A 46 20.89 5.48 -0.76
N THR A 47 20.74 4.33 -0.08
CA THR A 47 20.85 2.99 -0.66
C THR A 47 19.53 2.23 -0.71
N GLU A 48 18.51 2.75 -0.02
CA GLU A 48 17.20 2.11 0.06
C GLU A 48 16.29 2.55 -1.08
N GLN A 49 15.22 1.80 -1.27
CA GLN A 49 14.13 2.14 -2.19
C GLN A 49 12.90 2.52 -1.40
N LEU A 50 12.20 3.58 -1.81
CA LEU A 50 10.88 3.92 -1.29
C LEU A 50 9.81 3.54 -2.32
N HIS A 51 8.91 2.64 -1.94
CA HIS A 51 7.84 2.15 -2.80
C HIS A 51 6.51 2.82 -2.48
N TYR A 52 5.87 3.38 -3.50
CA TYR A 52 4.50 3.89 -3.44
C TYR A 52 3.55 2.82 -3.94
N MET A 53 2.58 2.46 -3.11
CA MET A 53 1.65 1.38 -3.41
C MET A 53 0.21 1.83 -3.22
N THR A 54 -0.68 1.31 -4.06
CA THR A 54 -2.10 1.64 -4.04
C THR A 54 -2.96 0.38 -4.07
N LYS A 55 -4.13 0.43 -3.44
CA LYS A 55 -5.15 -0.61 -3.55
C LYS A 55 -6.51 0.04 -3.77
N VAL A 56 -7.29 -0.47 -4.73
CA VAL A 56 -8.70 -0.06 -4.86
C VAL A 56 -9.50 -0.75 -3.76
N LEU A 57 -10.28 0.03 -3.01
CA LEU A 57 -11.08 -0.43 -1.89
C LEU A 57 -12.55 -0.60 -2.30
N GLY A 58 -13.25 -1.54 -1.65
CA GLY A 58 -14.69 -1.75 -1.86
C GLY A 58 -15.05 -2.44 -3.18
N GLN A 59 -14.09 -2.99 -3.92
CA GLN A 59 -14.39 -3.96 -4.98
C GLN A 59 -14.60 -5.32 -4.32
N SER A 60 -15.86 -5.66 -4.08
CA SER A 60 -16.26 -7.04 -3.85
C SER A 60 -16.24 -7.76 -5.20
N SER A 61 -15.41 -8.80 -5.33
CA SER A 61 -15.69 -9.88 -6.28
C SER A 61 -16.81 -10.76 -5.74
#